data_AF-A0A7Y0ACB5-F1
#
_entry.id   AF-A0A7Y0ACB5-F1
#
_cell.length_a   1.000
_cell.length_b   1.000
_cell.length_c   1.000
_cell.angle_alpha   90.00
_cell.angle_beta   90.00
_cell.angle_gamma   90.00
#
_symmetry.space_group_name_H-M   'P 1'
#
loop_
_entity.id
_entity.type
_entity.pdbx_description
1 polymer ?
#
loop_
_entity_poly.entity_id
_entity_poly.type
_entity_poly.pdbx_seq_one_letter_code
_entity_poly.pdbx_strand_id
1 'polypeptide(L)'
;MKLLPPSHLPRALATSLLLLAGCARPEEAPKPANLVPKDQMVSLLVRLHLLEARIEASRLAPDSARALFLAQQRDLLWQRHISEQDSSFERSYRYYAVHNKDLDEIYAGVIDSLEKVEKRFGAPQNSFHH
;
A
#
# COMPACT_ATOMS: atom_id res chain seq x y z
N MET A 1 17.90 -46.29 52.87
CA MET A 1 18.06 -46.33 51.40
C MET A 1 16.69 -46.29 50.74
N LYS A 2 16.29 -45.16 50.14
CA LYS A 2 15.16 -45.07 49.20
C LYS A 2 15.72 -44.44 47.92
N LEU A 3 15.57 -45.17 46.82
CA LEU A 3 16.13 -44.84 45.51
C LEU A 3 15.41 -43.61 44.93
N LEU A 4 16.18 -42.66 44.38
CA LEU A 4 15.72 -41.61 43.47
C LEU A 4 15.47 -42.23 42.07
N PRO A 5 14.38 -41.89 41.36
CA PRO A 5 14.20 -42.25 39.96
C PRO A 5 14.81 -41.23 38.97
N PRO A 6 15.03 -41.63 37.70
CA PRO A 6 16.05 -41.05 36.81
C PRO A 6 15.59 -39.88 35.92
N SER A 7 16.48 -38.90 35.79
CA SER A 7 16.73 -38.01 34.64
C SER A 7 15.70 -37.93 33.50
N HIS A 8 14.71 -37.04 33.65
CA HIS A 8 13.78 -36.62 32.56
C HIS A 8 14.23 -35.33 31.83
N LEU A 9 15.40 -34.77 32.17
CA LEU A 9 15.80 -33.42 31.81
C LEU A 9 16.11 -33.12 30.32
N PRO A 10 16.64 -34.03 29.46
CA PRO A 10 16.99 -33.62 28.10
C PRO A 10 15.81 -33.64 27.14
N ARG A 11 14.70 -34.31 27.50
CA ARG A 11 13.56 -34.55 26.61
C ARG A 11 12.55 -33.41 26.63
N ALA A 12 12.52 -32.64 27.71
CA ALA A 12 11.67 -31.45 27.85
C ALA A 12 12.21 -30.24 27.05
N LEU A 13 13.52 -30.18 26.81
CA LEU A 13 14.13 -29.07 26.06
C LEU A 13 13.85 -29.17 24.55
N ALA A 14 13.81 -30.38 24.00
CA ALA A 14 13.59 -30.61 22.57
C ALA A 14 12.14 -30.38 22.12
N THR A 15 11.15 -30.63 22.99
CA THR A 15 9.72 -30.36 22.70
C THR A 15 9.36 -28.89 22.78
N SER A 16 10.13 -28.09 23.53
CA SER A 16 9.87 -26.64 23.66
C SER A 16 10.24 -25.85 22.39
N LEU A 17 11.11 -26.40 21.54
CA LEU A 17 11.59 -25.72 20.32
C LEU A 17 10.66 -25.89 19.10
N LEU A 18 9.69 -26.82 19.14
CA LEU A 18 8.73 -27.04 18.04
C LEU A 18 7.49 -26.13 18.07
N LEU A 19 7.29 -25.35 19.13
CA LEU A 19 6.14 -24.45 19.28
C LEU A 19 6.30 -23.10 18.54
N LEU A 20 7.42 -22.89 17.85
CA LEU A 20 7.70 -21.69 17.03
C LEU A 20 7.38 -21.89 15.54
N ALA A 21 6.81 -23.03 15.14
CA ALA A 21 6.27 -23.22 13.79
C ALA A 21 4.98 -22.39 13.63
N GLY A 22 5.17 -21.11 13.33
CA GLY A 22 4.11 -20.14 13.11
C GLY A 22 3.21 -20.50 11.94
N CYS A 23 1.92 -20.34 12.17
CA CYS A 23 0.95 -19.99 11.14
C CYS A 23 0.52 -18.56 11.44
N ALA A 24 1.28 -17.58 10.93
CA ALA A 24 0.67 -16.30 10.62
C ALA A 24 -0.33 -16.59 9.49
N ARG A 25 -1.60 -16.85 9.84
CA ARG A 25 -2.67 -16.89 8.84
C ARG A 25 -2.58 -15.57 8.06
N PRO A 26 -2.73 -15.59 6.72
CA PRO A 26 -2.86 -14.34 5.99
C PRO A 26 -3.98 -13.55 6.68
N GLU A 27 -3.62 -12.41 7.25
CA GLU A 27 -4.55 -11.56 7.96
C GLU A 27 -5.63 -11.18 6.95
N GLU A 28 -6.82 -11.76 7.09
CA GLU A 28 -8.00 -11.32 6.35
C GLU A 28 -8.25 -9.88 6.77
N ALA A 29 -7.81 -8.93 5.94
CA ALA A 29 -8.02 -7.52 6.21
C ALA A 29 -9.53 -7.28 6.27
N PRO A 30 -10.10 -6.91 7.43
CA PRO A 30 -11.54 -6.72 7.55
C PRO A 30 -11.97 -5.52 6.71
N LYS A 31 -13.18 -5.58 6.15
CA LYS A 31 -13.76 -4.46 5.40
C LYS A 31 -13.83 -3.21 6.30
N PRO A 32 -13.13 -2.11 5.97
CA PRO A 32 -13.21 -0.87 6.73
C PRO A 32 -14.62 -0.28 6.67
N ALA A 33 -15.08 0.33 7.77
CA ALA A 33 -16.37 1.04 7.80
C ALA A 33 -16.38 2.24 6.83
N ASN A 34 -15.21 2.83 6.66
CA ASN A 34 -14.85 3.96 5.83
C ASN A 34 -14.07 3.49 4.60
N LEU A 35 -14.56 2.47 3.90
CA LEU A 35 -13.92 1.93 2.71
C LEU A 35 -13.93 2.99 1.59
N VAL A 36 -12.74 3.37 1.12
CA VAL A 36 -12.55 4.25 -0.04
C VAL A 36 -13.09 3.53 -1.28
N PRO A 37 -14.07 4.09 -2.01
CA PRO A 37 -14.62 3.48 -3.23
C PRO A 37 -13.53 3.17 -4.28
N LYS A 38 -13.68 2.09 -5.04
CA LYS A 38 -12.68 1.62 -6.03
C LYS A 38 -12.30 2.71 -7.04
N ASP A 39 -13.26 3.44 -7.58
CA ASP A 39 -13.07 4.55 -8.53
C ASP A 39 -12.30 5.71 -7.90
N GLN A 40 -12.62 6.05 -6.65
CA GLN A 40 -11.89 7.05 -5.89
C GLN A 40 -10.45 6.60 -5.60
N MET A 41 -10.24 5.31 -5.31
CA MET A 41 -8.93 4.71 -5.13
C MET A 41 -8.09 4.77 -6.40
N VAL A 42 -8.65 4.42 -7.57
CA VAL A 42 -7.99 4.57 -8.88
C VAL A 42 -7.55 6.01 -9.10
N SER A 43 -8.47 6.97 -8.93
CA SER A 43 -8.16 8.39 -9.07
C SER A 43 -7.03 8.84 -8.13
N LEU A 44 -7.06 8.37 -6.89
CA LEU A 44 -6.06 8.69 -5.88
C LEU A 44 -4.68 8.14 -6.23
N LEU A 45 -4.58 6.85 -6.56
CA LEU A 45 -3.33 6.20 -6.93
C LEU A 45 -2.71 6.82 -8.19
N VAL A 46 -3.52 7.16 -9.20
CA VAL A 46 -3.04 7.91 -10.37
C VAL A 46 -2.37 9.22 -9.96
N ARG A 47 -2.98 9.98 -9.06
CA ARG A 47 -2.40 11.26 -8.60
C ARG A 47 -1.19 11.09 -7.69
N LEU A 48 -1.13 10.02 -6.89
CA LEU A 48 0.04 9.70 -6.08
C LEU A 48 1.24 9.33 -6.96
N HIS A 49 1.05 8.51 -8.01
CA HIS A 49 2.14 8.19 -8.95
C HIS A 49 2.62 9.41 -9.74
N LEU A 50 1.71 10.29 -10.18
CA LEU A 50 2.09 11.54 -10.83
C LEU A 50 2.81 12.51 -9.88
N LEU A 51 2.41 12.54 -8.60
CA LEU A 51 3.06 13.30 -7.55
C LEU A 51 4.49 12.79 -7.31
N GLU A 52 4.65 11.48 -7.17
CA GLU A 52 5.94 10.81 -7.01
C GLU A 52 6.88 11.14 -8.17
N ALA A 53 6.44 10.92 -9.42
CA ALA A 53 7.22 11.24 -10.61
C ALA A 53 7.62 12.72 -10.68
N ARG A 54 6.74 13.65 -10.30
CA ARG A 54 7.05 15.09 -10.24
C ARG A 54 8.12 15.40 -9.19
N ILE A 55 8.04 14.76 -8.02
CA ILE A 55 8.99 14.97 -6.94
C ILE A 55 10.35 14.39 -7.29
N GLU A 56 10.40 13.20 -7.90
CA GLU A 56 11.64 12.63 -8.42
C GLU A 56 12.29 13.53 -9.48
N ALA A 57 11.48 14.12 -10.38
CA ALA A 57 11.97 15.06 -11.39
C ALA A 57 12.45 16.41 -10.82
N SER A 58 12.09 16.76 -9.58
CA SER A 58 12.40 18.06 -8.97
C SER A 58 13.87 18.25 -8.56
N ARG A 59 14.65 17.16 -8.49
CA ARG A 59 16.06 17.16 -8.04
C ARG A 59 16.28 17.76 -6.64
N LEU A 60 15.25 17.74 -5.79
CA LEU A 60 15.37 18.13 -4.39
C LEU A 60 16.25 17.14 -3.61
N ALA A 61 16.86 17.62 -2.52
CA ALA A 61 17.52 16.74 -1.56
C ALA A 61 16.50 15.73 -0.99
N PRO A 62 16.93 14.49 -0.63
CA PRO A 62 16.02 13.42 -0.21
C PRO A 62 15.03 13.82 0.89
N ASP A 63 15.51 14.54 1.92
CA ASP A 63 14.67 14.98 3.03
C ASP A 63 13.63 16.02 2.59
N SER A 64 14.03 16.95 1.72
CA SER A 64 13.12 17.96 1.16
C SER A 64 12.09 17.33 0.21
N ALA A 65 12.51 16.37 -0.61
CA ALA A 65 11.63 15.61 -1.49
C ALA A 65 10.58 14.83 -0.68
N ARG A 66 11.01 14.15 0.40
CA ARG A 66 10.13 13.43 1.32
C ARG A 66 9.14 14.36 2.01
N ALA A 67 9.61 15.49 2.55
CA ALA A 67 8.74 16.46 3.21
C ALA A 67 7.67 17.02 2.25
N LEU A 68 8.07 17.33 1.02
CA LEU A 68 7.14 17.81 -0.01
C LEU A 68 6.12 16.73 -0.41
N PHE A 69 6.55 15.48 -0.57
CA PHE A 69 5.66 14.37 -0.90
C PHE A 69 4.60 14.17 0.17
N LEU A 70 5.00 14.11 1.45
CA LEU A 70 4.08 13.92 2.56
C LEU A 70 3.07 15.08 2.67
N ALA A 71 3.51 16.32 2.49
CA ALA A 71 2.63 17.48 2.51
C ALA A 71 1.58 17.41 1.38
N GLN A 72 2.01 17.10 0.16
CA GLN A 72 1.12 17.04 -1.01
C GLN A 72 0.23 15.79 -1.01
N GLN A 73 0.69 14.67 -0.48
CA GLN A 73 -0.14 13.47 -0.25
C GLN A 73 -1.30 13.80 0.68
N ARG A 74 -1.04 14.47 1.81
CA ARG A 74 -2.10 14.91 2.74
C ARG A 74 -3.11 15.80 2.04
N ASP A 75 -2.65 16.76 1.25
CA ASP A 75 -3.54 17.66 0.52
C ASP A 75 -4.42 16.89 -0.49
N LEU A 76 -3.88 15.85 -1.15
CA LEU A 76 -4.62 14.98 -2.06
C LEU A 76 -5.70 14.15 -1.35
N LEU A 77 -5.42 13.66 -0.14
CA LEU A 77 -6.38 12.92 0.68
C LEU A 77 -7.49 13.84 1.16
N TRP A 78 -7.12 15.02 1.68
CA TRP A 78 -8.05 16.05 2.15
C TRP A 78 -9.03 16.48 1.06
N GLN A 79 -8.53 16.79 -0.14
CA GLN A 79 -9.34 17.21 -1.29
C GLN A 79 -10.38 16.17 -1.73
N ARG A 80 -10.17 14.90 -1.37
CA ARG A 80 -11.08 13.79 -1.69
C ARG A 80 -11.95 13.36 -0.51
N HIS A 81 -11.95 14.13 0.58
CA HIS A 81 -12.67 13.80 1.81
C HIS A 81 -12.27 12.45 2.41
N ILE A 82 -11.01 12.04 2.20
CA ILE A 82 -10.46 10.82 2.79
C ILE A 82 -9.78 11.23 4.09
N SER A 83 -10.28 10.70 5.21
CA SER A 83 -9.78 11.05 6.54
C SER A 83 -8.42 10.42 6.79
N GLU A 84 -7.49 11.23 7.32
CA GLU A 84 -6.19 10.73 7.82
C GLU A 84 -6.33 10.12 9.22
N GLN A 85 -7.31 10.57 10.00
CA GLN A 85 -7.44 10.24 11.43
C GLN A 85 -7.79 8.78 11.66
N ASP A 86 -8.45 8.14 10.70
CA ASP A 86 -8.92 6.75 10.77
C ASP A 86 -8.20 5.82 9.79
N SER A 87 -7.13 6.32 9.16
CA SER A 87 -6.33 5.63 8.14
C SER A 87 -7.20 4.98 7.05
N SER A 88 -8.24 5.72 6.60
CA SER A 88 -9.19 5.28 5.58
C SER A 88 -8.49 4.70 4.35
N PHE A 89 -7.48 5.42 3.84
CA PHE A 89 -6.73 5.05 2.65
C PHE A 89 -5.96 3.74 2.84
N GLU A 90 -5.12 3.65 3.86
CA GLU A 90 -4.24 2.51 4.11
C GLU A 90 -5.05 1.24 4.40
N ARG A 91 -6.13 1.36 5.17
CA ARG A 91 -7.02 0.24 5.49
C ARG A 91 -7.78 -0.23 4.26
N SER A 92 -8.23 0.69 3.40
CA SER A 92 -8.89 0.35 2.14
C SER A 92 -7.93 -0.32 1.16
N TYR A 93 -6.72 0.21 1.03
CA TYR A 93 -5.66 -0.38 0.22
C TYR A 93 -5.35 -1.81 0.67
N ARG A 94 -5.15 -2.03 1.99
CA ARG A 94 -4.90 -3.36 2.56
C ARG A 94 -6.07 -4.32 2.35
N TYR A 95 -7.31 -3.83 2.47
CA TYR A 95 -8.51 -4.61 2.16
C TYR A 95 -8.51 -5.08 0.71
N TYR A 96 -8.28 -4.17 -0.25
CA TYR A 96 -8.25 -4.51 -1.66
C TYR A 96 -7.09 -5.45 -2.05
N ALA A 97 -5.97 -5.40 -1.34
CA ALA A 97 -4.80 -6.25 -1.59
C ALA A 97 -5.07 -7.76 -1.41
N VAL A 98 -6.06 -8.12 -0.60
CA VAL A 98 -6.35 -9.53 -0.26
C VAL A 98 -7.77 -9.96 -0.65
N HIS A 99 -8.67 -9.02 -0.92
CA HIS A 99 -10.07 -9.31 -1.23
C HIS A 99 -10.31 -9.42 -2.73
N ASN A 100 -10.77 -10.58 -3.20
CA ASN A 100 -11.34 -10.79 -4.55
C ASN A 100 -10.51 -10.25 -5.74
N LYS A 101 -9.20 -10.08 -5.59
CA LYS A 101 -8.33 -9.41 -6.59
C LYS A 101 -8.75 -7.97 -6.90
N ASP A 102 -9.41 -7.31 -5.96
CA ASP A 102 -9.85 -5.92 -6.12
C ASP A 102 -8.69 -4.98 -6.43
N LEU A 103 -7.51 -5.23 -5.84
CA LEU A 103 -6.32 -4.43 -6.13
C LEU A 103 -5.83 -4.60 -7.58
N ASP A 104 -5.98 -5.79 -8.18
CA ASP A 104 -5.61 -6.01 -9.59
C ASP A 104 -6.52 -5.18 -10.52
N GLU A 105 -7.84 -5.17 -10.25
CA GLU A 105 -8.80 -4.36 -10.99
C GLU A 105 -8.52 -2.86 -10.85
N ILE A 106 -8.21 -2.42 -9.62
CA ILE A 106 -7.83 -1.03 -9.34
C ILE A 106 -6.56 -0.68 -10.13
N TYR A 107 -5.53 -1.51 -10.11
CA TYR A 107 -4.29 -1.24 -10.85
C TYR A 107 -4.48 -1.28 -12.37
N ALA A 108 -5.36 -2.12 -12.91
CA ALA A 108 -5.74 -2.07 -14.32
C ALA A 108 -6.30 -0.69 -14.70
N GLY A 109 -7.18 -0.13 -13.85
CA GLY A 109 -7.70 1.23 -14.02
C GLY A 109 -6.64 2.33 -13.87
N VAL A 110 -5.67 2.16 -12.96
CA VAL A 110 -4.54 3.07 -12.79
C VAL A 110 -3.67 3.09 -14.05
N ILE A 111 -3.31 1.93 -14.59
CA ILE A 111 -2.49 1.80 -15.80
C ILE A 111 -3.20 2.45 -17.00
N ASP A 112 -4.47 2.11 -17.26
CA ASP A 112 -5.25 2.73 -18.35
C ASP A 112 -5.32 4.27 -18.21
N SER A 113 -5.48 4.77 -16.98
CA SER A 113 -5.49 6.20 -16.72
C SER A 113 -4.13 6.87 -16.98
N LEU A 114 -3.03 6.24 -16.55
CA LEU A 114 -1.68 6.75 -16.78
C LEU A 114 -1.30 6.71 -18.26
N GLU A 115 -1.69 5.68 -19.01
CA GLU A 115 -1.50 5.65 -20.47
C GLU A 115 -2.23 6.79 -21.17
N LYS A 116 -3.45 7.13 -20.74
CA LYS A 116 -4.20 8.28 -21.28
C LYS A 116 -3.49 9.60 -20.98
N VAL A 117 -2.95 9.74 -19.77
CA VAL A 117 -2.14 10.89 -19.38
C VAL A 117 -0.90 10.98 -20.27
N GLU A 118 -0.16 9.88 -20.43
CA GLU A 118 1.03 9.81 -21.29
C GLU A 118 0.70 10.15 -22.74
N LYS A 119 -0.33 9.56 -23.34
CA LYS A 119 -0.76 9.86 -24.72
C LYS A 119 -1.09 11.35 -24.91
N ARG A 120 -1.69 11.99 -23.90
CA ARG A 120 -1.99 13.43 -23.92
C ARG A 120 -0.73 14.30 -23.90
N PHE A 121 0.32 13.88 -23.20
CA PHE A 121 1.55 14.65 -23.04
C PHE A 121 2.67 14.24 -24.03
N GLY A 122 2.61 13.04 -24.59
CA GLY A 122 3.56 12.47 -25.56
C GLY A 122 3.17 12.69 -27.03
N ALA A 123 1.94 13.16 -27.31
CA ALA A 123 1.59 13.62 -28.64
C ALA A 123 2.36 14.92 -28.98
N PRO A 124 3.04 15.01 -30.13
CA PRO A 124 3.76 16.22 -30.50
C PRO A 124 2.79 17.39 -30.64
N GLN A 125 3.00 18.45 -29.85
CA GLN A 125 2.29 19.74 -29.98
C GLN A 125 2.77 20.55 -31.21
N ASN A 126 2.97 19.88 -32.35
CA ASN A 126 3.42 20.48 -33.60
C ASN A 126 2.41 20.27 -34.73
N SER A 127 1.12 20.52 -34.46
CA SER A 127 0.08 20.64 -35.48
C SER A 127 -0.41 22.09 -35.66
N PHE A 128 0.47 23.06 -35.42
CA PHE A 128 0.34 24.40 -36.01
C PHE A 128 1.27 24.49 -37.22
N HIS A 129 0.80 23.94 -38.35
CA HIS A 129 1.30 24.30 -39.66
C HIS A 129 0.11 24.61 -40.58
N HIS A 130 0.05 25.90 -40.95
CA HIS A 130 -0.74 26.59 -41.97
C HIS A 130 -2.22 26.89 -41.69
#